data_AF-A0A392P5X0-F1
#
_entry.id   AF-A0A392P5X0-F1
#
_cell.length_a   1.000
_cell.length_b   1.000
_cell.length_c   1.000
_cell.angle_alpha   90.00
_cell.angle_beta   90.00
_cell.angle_gamma   90.00
#
_symmetry.space_group_name_H-M   'P 1'
#
loop_
_entity.id
_entity.type
_entity.pdbx_description
1 polymer ?
#
loop_
_entity_poly.entity_id
_entity_poly.type
_entity_poly.pdbx_seq_one_letter_code
_entity_poly.pdbx_strand_id
1 'polypeptide(L)'
;MSVISRNIWPVCGSLCCFCPALRERSRHPIKRYKHLLADIFPKTQEEEPNDRKISKLCEYAARNPLRVPKITSYLEQRCYKELRSENYQAVKVVICIYRKLLVSCRDQ
;
A
#
# COMPACT_ATOMS: atom_id res chain seq x y z
N MET A 1 32.96 -11.06 -11.87
CA MET A 1 32.67 -10.96 -10.42
C MET A 1 31.53 -9.96 -10.24
N SER A 2 30.33 -10.44 -9.96
CA SER A 2 29.13 -9.60 -9.89
C SER A 2 29.17 -8.75 -8.62
N VAL A 3 29.23 -7.43 -8.78
CA VAL A 3 29.14 -6.47 -7.68
C VAL A 3 27.67 -6.30 -7.28
N ILE A 4 27.28 -6.95 -6.18
CA ILE A 4 25.97 -6.75 -5.55
C ILE A 4 26.04 -5.50 -4.68
N SER A 5 25.16 -4.53 -4.95
CA SER A 5 25.03 -3.26 -4.22
C SER A 5 24.96 -3.47 -2.70
N ARG A 6 25.79 -2.73 -1.94
CA ARG A 6 25.89 -2.82 -0.47
C ARG A 6 24.61 -2.41 0.27
N ASN A 7 23.66 -1.76 -0.41
CA ASN A 7 22.40 -1.32 0.19
C ASN A 7 21.34 -2.44 0.33
N ILE A 8 21.64 -3.66 -0.13
CA ILE A 8 20.74 -4.82 -0.09
C ILE A 8 21.21 -5.86 0.94
N TRP A 9 22.30 -5.59 1.65
CA TRP A 9 22.91 -6.56 2.55
C TRP A 9 22.10 -6.66 3.84
N PRO A 10 21.61 -7.85 4.21
CA PRO A 10 21.07 -8.04 5.54
C PRO A 10 22.19 -7.90 6.57
N VAL A 11 21.83 -7.34 7.73
CA VAL A 11 22.70 -7.04 8.88
C VAL A 11 23.54 -8.25 9.35
N CYS A 12 23.19 -9.47 8.94
CA CYS A 12 23.84 -10.71 9.33
C CYS A 12 25.17 -11.04 8.63
N GLY A 13 25.62 -10.26 7.62
CA GLY A 13 26.96 -10.34 7.02
C GLY A 13 27.36 -11.68 6.36
N SER A 14 26.52 -12.70 6.45
CA SER A 14 26.73 -14.05 5.97
C SER A 14 25.82 -14.32 4.78
N LEU A 15 26.40 -14.80 3.68
CA LEU A 15 25.71 -15.32 2.49
C LEU A 15 25.00 -16.63 2.85
N CYS A 16 23.92 -16.52 3.63
CA CYS A 16 23.06 -17.66 3.93
C CYS A 16 21.99 -17.75 2.83
N CYS A 17 22.05 -18.79 2.00
CA CYS A 17 21.06 -19.08 0.96
C CYS A 17 19.63 -19.28 1.53
N PHE A 18 19.52 -19.49 2.83
CA PHE A 18 18.27 -19.62 3.58
C PHE A 18 17.92 -18.38 4.42
N CYS A 19 18.67 -17.28 4.29
CA CYS A 19 18.41 -16.08 5.08
C CYS A 19 17.01 -15.54 4.74
N PRO A 20 16.12 -15.32 5.73
CA PRO A 20 14.78 -14.79 5.49
C PRO A 20 14.78 -13.44 4.75
N ALA A 21 15.88 -12.70 4.87
CA ALA A 21 16.12 -11.43 4.20
C ALA A 21 16.65 -11.55 2.76
N LEU A 22 17.32 -12.65 2.42
CA LEU A 22 17.83 -12.95 1.07
C LEU A 22 16.85 -13.81 0.24
N ARG A 23 15.79 -14.34 0.86
CA ARG A 23 14.75 -15.08 0.17
C ARG A 23 14.10 -14.18 -0.87
N GLU A 24 14.04 -14.65 -2.11
CA GLU A 24 13.31 -13.98 -3.17
C GLU A 24 11.84 -13.85 -2.73
N ARG A 25 11.46 -12.65 -2.26
CA ARG A 25 10.13 -12.33 -1.73
C ARG A 25 9.08 -12.26 -2.85
N SER A 26 9.19 -13.12 -3.87
CA SER A 26 8.39 -13.12 -5.10
C SER A 26 6.90 -13.40 -4.89
N ARG A 27 6.53 -14.05 -3.78
CA ARG A 27 5.14 -14.28 -3.35
C ARG A 27 4.60 -13.25 -2.37
N HIS A 28 5.28 -12.13 -2.18
CA HIS A 28 4.76 -11.09 -1.31
C HIS A 28 3.45 -10.50 -1.86
N PRO A 29 2.55 -10.06 -0.97
CA PRO A 29 1.21 -9.55 -1.28
C PRO A 29 1.20 -8.18 -2.00
N ILE A 30 2.16 -7.95 -2.90
CA ILE A 30 2.28 -6.76 -3.76
C ILE A 30 1.08 -6.66 -4.71
N LYS A 31 0.62 -7.79 -5.24
CA LYS A 31 -0.57 -7.84 -6.10
C LYS A 31 -1.86 -7.62 -5.31
N ARG A 32 -1.90 -8.04 -4.03
CA ARG A 32 -3.11 -8.02 -3.21
C ARG A 32 -3.57 -6.61 -2.85
N TYR A 33 -2.66 -5.74 -2.40
CA TYR A 33 -3.05 -4.36 -2.04
C TYR A 33 -3.45 -3.54 -3.28
N LYS A 34 -2.83 -3.79 -4.44
CA LYS A 34 -3.21 -3.15 -5.72
C LYS A 34 -4.62 -3.54 -6.15
N HIS A 35 -5.00 -4.80 -5.98
CA HIS A 35 -6.37 -5.26 -6.23
C HIS A 35 -7.37 -4.59 -5.28
N LEU A 36 -7.06 -4.55 -3.97
CA LEU A 36 -7.92 -3.88 -2.99
C LEU A 36 -8.11 -2.40 -3.31
N LEU A 37 -7.05 -1.70 -3.73
CA LEU A 37 -7.14 -0.31 -4.16
C LEU A 37 -7.99 -0.16 -5.43
N ALA A 38 -7.81 -1.03 -6.42
CA ALA A 38 -8.61 -1.02 -7.64
C ALA A 38 -10.11 -1.26 -7.36
N ASP A 39 -10.43 -2.08 -6.35
CA ASP A 39 -11.82 -2.34 -5.96
C ASP A 39 -12.48 -1.17 -5.23
N ILE A 40 -11.70 -0.33 -4.52
CA ILE A 40 -12.21 0.79 -3.72
C ILE A 40 -12.62 1.96 -4.61
N PHE A 41 -11.85 2.26 -5.65
CA PHE A 41 -12.18 3.37 -6.55
C PHE A 41 -13.22 2.90 -7.58
N PRO A 42 -14.45 3.43 -7.56
CA PRO A 42 -15.47 3.04 -8.51
C PRO A 42 -15.09 3.47 -9.92
N LYS A 43 -15.54 2.72 -10.93
CA LYS A 43 -15.37 3.07 -12.35
C LYS A 43 -16.39 4.14 -12.80
N THR A 44 -17.45 4.33 -12.02
CA THR A 44 -18.58 5.23 -12.28
C THR A 44 -18.69 6.25 -11.14
N GLN A 45 -19.09 7.48 -11.47
CA GLN A 45 -19.03 8.64 -10.54
C GLN A 45 -20.11 8.66 -9.44
N GLU A 46 -21.11 7.78 -9.49
CA GLU A 46 -22.27 7.80 -8.58
C GLU A 46 -22.20 6.79 -7.42
N GLU A 47 -21.16 5.95 -7.35
CA GLU A 47 -21.03 4.97 -6.26
C GLU A 47 -20.39 5.62 -5.03
N GLU A 48 -21.10 5.63 -3.90
CA GLU A 48 -20.56 6.07 -2.62
C GLU A 48 -19.32 5.23 -2.22
N PRO A 49 -18.34 5.84 -1.52
CA PRO A 49 -17.16 5.13 -1.06
C PRO A 49 -17.54 3.90 -0.22
N ASN A 50 -17.29 2.70 -0.76
CA ASN A 50 -17.69 1.47 -0.09
C ASN A 50 -16.83 1.22 1.15
N ASP A 51 -17.37 1.62 2.31
CA ASP A 51 -16.72 1.53 3.62
C ASP A 51 -16.18 0.13 3.94
N ARG A 52 -16.86 -0.93 3.48
CA ARG A 52 -16.43 -2.32 3.70
C ARG A 52 -15.10 -2.62 2.99
N LYS A 53 -14.91 -2.10 1.77
CA LYS A 53 -13.68 -2.30 1.00
C LYS A 53 -12.53 -1.49 1.61
N ILE A 54 -12.80 -0.28 2.08
CA ILE A 54 -11.81 0.55 2.78
C ILE A 54 -11.35 -0.14 4.06
N SER A 55 -12.28 -0.70 4.85
CA SER A 55 -11.92 -1.44 6.07
C SER A 55 -11.01 -2.65 5.77
N LYS A 56 -11.26 -3.40 4.69
CA LYS A 56 -10.37 -4.52 4.27
C LYS A 56 -8.95 -4.05 3.94
N LEU A 57 -8.80 -2.88 3.31
CA LEU A 57 -7.49 -2.31 3.03
C LEU A 57 -6.79 -1.88 4.32
N CYS A 58 -7.52 -1.25 5.26
CA CYS A 58 -6.98 -0.83 6.54
C CYS A 58 -6.56 -2.02 7.41
N GLU A 59 -7.36 -3.08 7.46
CA GLU A 59 -7.01 -4.32 8.16
C GLU A 59 -5.77 -4.99 7.54
N TYR A 60 -5.68 -5.01 6.21
CA TYR A 60 -4.51 -5.51 5.52
C TYR A 60 -3.25 -4.68 5.84
N ALA A 61 -3.37 -3.35 5.89
CA ALA A 61 -2.29 -2.43 6.22
C ALA A 61 -1.82 -2.62 7.67
N ALA A 62 -2.74 -2.76 8.62
CA ALA A 62 -2.43 -3.02 10.03
C ALA A 62 -1.66 -4.34 10.21
N ARG A 63 -1.99 -5.38 9.45
CA ARG A 63 -1.25 -6.66 9.46
C ARG A 63 0.10 -6.60 8.73
N ASN A 64 0.40 -5.54 7.98
CA ASN A 64 1.58 -5.42 7.12
C ASN A 64 2.20 -4.00 7.17
N PRO A 65 2.81 -3.57 8.30
CA PRO A 65 3.33 -2.21 8.49
C PRO A 65 4.31 -1.77 7.39
N LEU A 66 5.18 -2.66 6.93
CA LEU A 66 6.16 -2.40 5.85
C LEU A 66 5.51 -2.01 4.50
N ARG A 67 4.20 -2.18 4.35
CA ARG A 67 3.44 -1.84 3.14
C ARG A 67 2.69 -0.53 3.24
N VAL A 68 2.50 0.00 4.45
CA VAL A 68 1.83 1.28 4.67
C VAL A 68 2.47 2.40 3.83
N PRO A 69 3.81 2.57 3.80
CA PRO A 69 4.44 3.63 2.99
C PRO A 69 4.15 3.50 1.49
N LYS A 70 4.03 2.28 0.97
CA LYS A 70 3.75 2.06 -0.47
C LYS A 70 2.28 2.31 -0.81
N ILE A 71 1.38 2.05 0.13
CA ILE A 71 -0.05 2.34 -0.02
C ILE A 71 -0.25 3.86 0.04
N THR A 72 0.37 4.55 1.00
CA THR A 72 0.26 6.00 1.14
C THR A 72 0.83 6.73 -0.07
N SER A 73 2.04 6.39 -0.54
CA SER A 73 2.59 7.02 -1.75
C SER A 73 1.71 6.83 -2.99
N TYR A 74 1.07 5.66 -3.15
CA TYR A 74 0.12 5.45 -4.24
C TYR A 74 -1.13 6.35 -4.11
N LEU A 75 -1.67 6.46 -2.90
CA LEU A 75 -2.82 7.31 -2.61
C LEU A 75 -2.50 8.79 -2.80
N GLU A 76 -1.30 9.25 -2.42
CA GLU A 76 -0.83 10.62 -2.67
C GLU A 76 -0.75 10.94 -4.16
N GLN A 77 -0.06 10.08 -4.93
CA GLN A 77 0.06 10.24 -6.38
C GLN A 77 -1.32 10.29 -7.05
N ARG A 78 -2.23 9.43 -6.61
CA ARG A 78 -3.60 9.43 -7.13
C ARG A 78 -4.36 10.68 -6.72
N CYS A 79 -4.28 11.10 -5.46
CA CYS A 79 -4.92 12.32 -4.97
C CYS A 79 -4.51 13.54 -5.80
N TYR A 80 -3.21 13.70 -6.04
CA TYR A 80 -2.67 14.78 -6.87
C TYR A 80 -3.24 14.74 -8.30
N LYS A 81 -3.29 13.55 -8.91
CA LYS A 81 -3.86 13.36 -10.25
C LYS A 81 -5.35 13.70 -10.30
N GLU A 82 -6.14 13.22 -9.35
CA GLU A 82 -7.60 13.42 -9.32
C GLU A 82 -7.98 14.86 -8.98
N LEU A 83 -7.21 15.55 -8.12
CA LEU A 83 -7.37 16.98 -7.85
C LEU A 83 -7.16 17.82 -9.12
N ARG A 84 -6.15 17.49 -9.93
CA ARG A 84 -5.88 18.17 -11.20
C ARG A 84 -6.98 17.94 -12.25
N SER A 85 -7.63 16.78 -12.20
CA SER A 85 -8.75 16.42 -13.08
C SER A 85 -10.12 16.84 -12.53
N GLU A 86 -10.17 17.61 -11.44
CA GLU A 86 -11.40 18.05 -10.76
C GLU A 86 -12.34 16.90 -10.34
N ASN A 87 -11.80 15.69 -10.14
CA ASN A 87 -12.58 14.53 -9.71
C ASN A 87 -12.67 14.48 -8.18
N TYR A 88 -13.50 15.36 -7.62
CA TYR A 88 -13.63 15.51 -6.17
C TYR A 88 -14.18 14.27 -5.46
N GLN A 89 -14.93 13.41 -6.15
CA GLN A 89 -15.42 12.16 -5.56
C GLN A 89 -14.28 11.20 -5.25
N ALA A 90 -13.34 11.02 -6.18
CA ALA A 90 -12.16 10.19 -5.94
C ALA A 90 -11.28 10.76 -4.81
N VAL A 91 -11.18 12.09 -4.70
CA VAL A 91 -10.46 12.76 -3.60
C VAL A 91 -11.14 12.49 -2.25
N LYS A 92 -12.47 12.56 -2.16
CA LYS A 92 -13.23 12.20 -0.95
C LYS A 92 -12.94 10.76 -0.52
N VAL A 93 -12.90 9.81 -1.46
CA VAL A 93 -12.53 8.41 -1.20
C VAL A 93 -11.13 8.33 -0.59
N VAL A 94 -10.14 9.02 -1.16
CA VAL A 94 -8.76 9.06 -0.63
C VAL A 94 -8.73 9.59 0.80
N ILE A 95 -9.43 10.68 1.09
CA ILE A 95 -9.50 11.25 2.44
C ILE A 95 -10.14 10.27 3.43
N CYS A 96 -11.21 9.57 3.03
CA CYS A 96 -11.83 8.52 3.86
C CYS A 96 -10.86 7.38 4.17
N ILE A 97 -10.05 6.95 3.20
CA ILE A 97 -9.02 5.93 3.43
C ILE A 97 -7.98 6.43 4.45
N TYR A 98 -7.48 7.66 4.30
CA TYR A 98 -6.52 8.23 5.26
C TYR A 98 -7.08 8.31 6.67
N ARG A 99 -8.32 8.79 6.83
CA ARG A 99 -9.00 8.84 8.13
C ARG A 99 -9.06 7.46 8.79
N LYS A 100 -9.44 6.42 8.04
CA LYS A 100 -9.50 5.06 8.60
C LYS A 100 -8.12 4.47 8.88
N LEU A 101 -7.14 4.70 8.02
CA LEU A 101 -5.76 4.26 8.26
C LEU A 101 -5.20 4.84 9.55
N LEU A 102 -5.43 6.14 9.81
CA LEU A 102 -5.01 6.80 11.05
C LEU A 102 -5.69 6.23 12.31
N VAL A 103 -6.90 5.68 12.18
CA VAL A 103 -7.60 5.01 13.30
C VAL A 103 -7.12 3.57 13.47
N SER A 104 -6.92 2.84 12.37
CA SER A 104 -6.54 1.42 12.41
C SER A 104 -5.06 1.17 12.69
N CYS A 105 -4.18 2.15 12.48
CA CYS A 105 -2.73 2.01 12.64
C CYS A 105 -2.17 2.86 13.80
N ARG A 106 -2.98 3.19 14.83
CA ARG A 106 -2.57 4.07 15.94
C ARG A 106 -1.36 3.57 16.75
N ASP A 107 -1.12 2.26 16.76
CA ASP A 107 -0.11 1.61 17.60
C ASP A 107 1.14 1.12 16.83
N GLN A 108 1.37 1.62 15.61
CA GLN A 108 2.51 1.22 14.77
C GLN A 108 3.67 2.21 14.78
#